data_AF-A0A2S7W8C9-F1
#
_entry.id   AF-A0A2S7W8C9-F1
#
_cell.length_a   1.000
_cell.length_b   1.000
_cell.length_c   1.000
_cell.angle_alpha   90.00
_cell.angle_beta   90.00
_cell.angle_gamma   90.00
#
_symmetry.space_group_name_H-M   'P 1'
#
loop_
_entity.id
_entity.type
_entity.pdbx_description
1 polymer ?
#
loop_
_entity_poly.entity_id
_entity_poly.type
_entity_poly.pdbx_seq_one_letter_code
_entity_poly.pdbx_strand_id
1 'polypeptide(L)'
;YSIAYNASLDAIKKNKKHNNTLEINEINYHKIASFDSALQQLEQKERAKIMDNCLLKLPEDERSIIWMFYYDELSLKEICEVTLLSETNLKVKLHRARKRLLTIVETFVEPEIISHYGRS
;
A
#
# COMPACT_ATOMS: atom_id res chain seq x y z
N TYR A 1 -21.23 -22.41 4.40
CA TYR A 1 -21.17 -22.49 5.88
C TYR A 1 -20.17 -21.45 6.39
N SER A 2 -20.61 -20.20 6.65
CA SER A 2 -19.72 -19.16 7.19
C SER A 2 -20.47 -18.16 8.07
N ILE A 3 -21.20 -18.65 9.08
CA ILE A 3 -21.89 -17.80 10.07
C ILE A 3 -21.09 -17.70 11.39
N ALA A 4 -19.91 -18.33 11.47
CA ALA A 4 -19.08 -18.33 12.68
C ALA A 4 -17.86 -17.37 12.66
N TYR A 5 -17.57 -16.69 11.55
CA TYR A 5 -16.38 -15.82 11.47
C TYR A 5 -16.62 -14.39 11.98
N ASN A 6 -17.89 -13.95 12.08
CA ASN A 6 -18.22 -12.58 12.45
C ASN A 6 -18.43 -12.37 13.97
N ALA A 7 -18.53 -13.44 14.76
CA ALA A 7 -18.83 -13.35 16.19
C ALA A 7 -17.61 -13.02 17.08
N SER A 8 -16.39 -13.17 16.57
CA SER A 8 -15.16 -12.82 17.30
C SER A 8 -14.72 -11.36 17.13
N LEU A 9 -15.29 -10.65 16.14
CA LEU A 9 -14.97 -9.24 15.88
C LEU A 9 -15.66 -8.26 16.85
N ASP A 10 -16.80 -8.63 17.44
CA ASP A 10 -17.52 -7.74 18.37
C ASP A 10 -16.85 -7.62 19.75
N ALA A 11 -16.06 -8.61 20.17
CA ALA A 11 -15.30 -8.53 21.42
C ALA A 11 -14.15 -7.51 21.36
N ILE A 12 -13.64 -7.20 20.16
CA ILE A 12 -12.52 -6.27 19.94
C ILE A 12 -13.02 -4.81 19.88
N LYS A 13 -14.33 -4.59 19.74
CA LYS A 13 -14.93 -3.24 19.62
C LYS A 13 -15.06 -2.48 20.95
N LYS A 14 -14.88 -3.11 22.12
CA LYS A 14 -15.27 -2.47 23.39
C LYS A 14 -14.13 -1.91 24.26
N ASN A 15 -12.85 -2.14 23.96
CA ASN A 15 -11.82 -1.83 24.98
C ASN A 15 -10.46 -1.25 24.54
N LYS A 16 -10.32 -0.67 23.33
CA LYS A 16 -9.05 0.03 22.98
C LYS A 16 -9.21 1.41 22.37
N LYS A 17 -10.24 2.11 22.80
CA LYS A 17 -10.42 3.54 22.56
C LYS A 17 -9.55 4.33 23.55
N HIS A 18 -8.24 4.45 23.28
CA HIS A 18 -7.42 5.65 23.59
C HIS A 18 -5.94 5.43 23.21
N ASN A 19 -5.56 5.88 22.01
CA ASN A 19 -4.58 6.97 21.79
C ASN A 19 -3.91 6.87 20.39
N ASN A 20 -4.24 7.86 19.55
CA ASN A 20 -3.53 8.36 18.36
C ASN A 20 -3.48 7.54 17.05
N THR A 21 -4.59 7.03 16.53
CA THR A 21 -4.62 6.47 15.16
C THR A 21 -5.93 6.74 14.40
N LEU A 22 -6.68 7.78 14.78
CA LEU A 22 -8.02 8.03 14.22
C LEU A 22 -8.05 9.06 13.08
N GLU A 23 -6.90 9.58 12.66
CA GLU A 23 -6.78 10.47 11.48
C GLU A 23 -5.77 9.96 10.46
N ILE A 24 -5.59 8.63 10.35
CA ILE A 24 -4.93 8.04 9.17
C ILE A 24 -5.98 7.95 8.04
N ASN A 25 -6.54 9.13 7.73
CA ASN A 25 -7.16 9.63 6.52
C ASN A 25 -7.83 8.62 5.58
N GLU A 26 -9.16 8.54 5.67
CA GLU A 26 -10.06 8.07 4.60
C GLU A 26 -9.72 8.71 3.24
N ILE A 27 -9.20 9.96 3.25
CA ILE A 27 -8.68 10.68 2.09
C ILE A 27 -7.52 9.95 1.41
N ASN A 28 -6.62 9.32 2.16
CA ASN A 28 -5.47 8.62 1.61
C ASN A 28 -5.91 7.28 0.99
N TYR A 29 -6.88 6.60 1.60
CA TYR A 29 -7.48 5.40 1.02
C TYR A 29 -8.16 5.68 -0.32
N HIS A 30 -8.96 6.76 -0.41
CA HIS A 30 -9.61 7.14 -1.67
C HIS A 30 -8.60 7.48 -2.78
N LYS A 31 -7.48 8.13 -2.44
CA LYS A 31 -6.41 8.42 -3.42
C LYS A 31 -5.71 7.15 -3.91
N ILE A 32 -5.42 6.21 -3.01
CA ILE A 32 -4.82 4.92 -3.39
C ILE A 32 -5.76 4.13 -4.30
N ALA A 33 -7.05 4.06 -3.98
CA ALA A 33 -8.04 3.39 -4.82
C ALA A 33 -8.23 4.07 -6.19
N SER A 34 -8.23 5.41 -6.22
CA SER A 34 -8.28 6.17 -7.48
C SER A 34 -7.05 5.91 -8.36
N PHE A 35 -5.89 5.70 -7.74
CA PHE A 35 -4.65 5.39 -8.43
C PHE A 35 -4.70 4.00 -9.09
N ASP A 36 -5.16 2.97 -8.36
CA ASP A 36 -5.34 1.62 -8.92
C ASP A 36 -6.23 1.63 -10.18
N SER A 37 -7.28 2.47 -10.17
CA SER A 37 -8.16 2.69 -11.32
C SER A 37 -7.45 3.37 -12.51
N ALA A 38 -6.62 4.38 -12.25
CA ALA A 38 -5.85 5.05 -13.32
C ALA A 38 -4.87 4.08 -14.01
N LEU A 39 -4.26 3.18 -13.24
CA LEU A 39 -3.29 2.19 -13.74
C LEU A 39 -3.97 1.10 -14.61
N GLN A 40 -5.26 0.80 -14.40
CA GLN A 40 -6.01 -0.22 -15.15
C GLN A 40 -6.16 0.04 -16.65
N GLN A 41 -5.85 1.25 -17.15
CA GLN A 41 -5.94 1.58 -18.58
C GLN A 41 -4.71 1.16 -19.42
N LEU A 42 -3.57 0.83 -18.80
CA LEU A 42 -2.36 0.35 -19.50
C LEU A 42 -2.46 -1.12 -19.97
N GLU A 43 -1.44 -1.67 -20.63
CA GLU A 43 -1.33 -3.12 -20.80
C GLU A 43 -0.75 -3.79 -19.54
N GLN A 44 -1.12 -5.04 -19.23
CA GLN A 44 -0.68 -5.72 -17.99
C GLN A 44 0.85 -5.81 -17.83
N LYS A 45 1.57 -6.09 -18.93
CA LYS A 45 3.04 -6.22 -18.89
C LYS A 45 3.73 -4.87 -18.66
N GLU A 46 3.14 -3.80 -19.18
CA GLU A 46 3.67 -2.45 -19.03
C GLU A 46 3.39 -1.91 -17.63
N ARG A 47 2.19 -2.15 -17.10
CA ARG A 47 1.85 -1.86 -15.69
C ARG A 47 2.87 -2.45 -14.73
N ALA A 48 3.20 -3.74 -14.90
CA ALA A 48 4.13 -4.42 -14.01
C ALA A 48 5.51 -3.76 -14.05
N LYS A 49 6.01 -3.44 -15.24
CA LYS A 49 7.32 -2.81 -15.42
C LYS A 49 7.39 -1.40 -14.82
N ILE A 50 6.34 -0.62 -14.98
CA ILE A 50 6.19 0.71 -14.41
C ILE A 50 6.13 0.64 -12.89
N MET A 51 5.36 -0.31 -12.35
CA MET A 51 5.26 -0.53 -10.91
C MET A 51 6.60 -0.94 -10.31
N ASP A 52 7.35 -1.85 -10.97
CA ASP A 52 8.69 -2.24 -10.56
C ASP A 52 9.64 -1.03 -10.52
N ASN A 53 9.62 -0.19 -11.55
CA ASN A 53 10.40 1.06 -11.57
C ASN A 53 10.02 2.02 -10.44
N CYS A 54 8.74 2.11 -10.09
CA CYS A 54 8.25 2.94 -8.99
C CYS A 54 8.71 2.39 -7.63
N LEU A 55 8.63 1.07 -7.44
CA LEU A 55 9.14 0.41 -6.24
C LEU A 55 10.65 0.61 -6.08
N LEU A 56 11.40 0.57 -7.18
CA LEU A 56 12.85 0.82 -7.21
C LEU A 56 13.24 2.24 -6.76
N LYS A 57 12.31 3.19 -6.74
CA LYS A 57 12.53 4.57 -6.26
C LYS A 57 12.19 4.77 -4.80
N LEU A 58 11.53 3.80 -4.16
CA LEU A 58 11.41 3.77 -2.70
C LEU A 58 12.77 3.42 -2.08
N PRO A 59 13.06 3.93 -0.87
CA PRO A 59 14.17 3.42 -0.08
C PRO A 59 13.96 1.93 0.18
N GLU A 60 15.08 1.26 0.38
CA GLU A 60 15.11 -0.19 0.55
C GLU A 60 14.19 -0.67 1.68
N ASP A 61 14.20 -0.01 2.84
CA ASP A 61 13.38 -0.39 3.98
C ASP A 61 11.88 -0.27 3.73
N GLU A 62 11.44 0.79 3.05
CA GLU A 62 10.05 0.99 2.66
C GLU A 62 9.63 0.02 1.54
N ARG A 63 10.50 -0.22 0.56
CA ARG A 63 10.27 -1.18 -0.53
C ARG A 63 10.08 -2.58 0.02
N SER A 64 10.96 -3.03 0.91
CA SER A 64 10.87 -4.36 1.52
C SER A 64 9.58 -4.53 2.32
N ILE A 65 9.14 -3.49 3.05
CA ILE A 65 7.86 -3.53 3.77
C ILE A 65 6.66 -3.65 2.80
N ILE A 66 6.68 -2.92 1.69
CA ILE A 66 5.63 -3.02 0.66
C ILE A 66 5.67 -4.40 0.00
N TRP A 67 6.85 -4.90 -0.32
CA TRP A 67 7.05 -6.22 -0.92
C TRP A 67 6.47 -7.33 -0.02
N MET A 68 6.91 -7.39 1.23
CA MET A 68 6.44 -8.38 2.19
C MET A 68 4.92 -8.35 2.38
N PHE A 69 4.32 -7.16 2.40
CA PHE A 69 2.88 -7.02 2.64
C PHE A 69 2.02 -7.39 1.42
N TYR A 70 2.44 -6.99 0.21
CA TYR A 70 1.61 -7.12 -0.99
C TYR A 70 1.99 -8.31 -1.89
N TYR A 71 3.25 -8.71 -1.90
CA TYR A 71 3.75 -9.80 -2.76
C TYR A 71 3.88 -11.10 -1.99
N ASP A 72 4.45 -11.04 -0.79
CA ASP A 72 4.59 -12.22 0.08
C ASP A 72 3.32 -12.45 0.93
N GLU A 73 2.33 -11.55 0.85
CA GLU A 73 1.05 -11.58 1.58
C GLU A 73 1.20 -11.77 3.11
N LEU A 74 2.33 -11.34 3.68
CA LEU A 74 2.60 -11.48 5.10
C LEU A 74 1.70 -10.57 5.93
N SER A 75 1.21 -11.10 7.05
CA SER A 75 0.50 -10.31 8.05
C SER A 75 1.43 -9.30 8.73
N LEU A 76 0.86 -8.24 9.30
CA LEU A 76 1.64 -7.25 10.05
C LEU A 76 2.46 -7.87 11.19
N LYS A 77 1.99 -8.99 11.77
CA LYS A 77 2.72 -9.70 12.82
C LYS A 77 3.96 -10.40 12.27
N GLU A 78 3.81 -11.15 11.18
CA GLU A 78 4.94 -11.85 10.51
C GLU A 78 5.99 -10.83 10.03
N ILE A 79 5.55 -9.69 9.50
CA ILE A 79 6.49 -8.63 9.10
C ILE A 79 7.20 -8.03 10.31
N CYS A 80 6.53 -7.87 11.46
CA CYS A 80 7.22 -7.44 12.69
C CYS A 80 8.27 -8.45 13.14
N GLU A 81 7.99 -9.74 13.01
CA GLU A 81 8.95 -10.82 13.35
C GLU A 81 10.18 -10.79 12.43
N VAL A 82 9.97 -10.56 11.12
CA VAL A 82 11.05 -10.49 10.13
C VAL A 82 11.87 -9.19 10.27
N THR A 83 11.21 -8.05 10.45
CA THR A 83 11.87 -6.73 10.46
C THR A 83 12.34 -6.27 11.83
N LEU A 84 11.97 -6.99 12.90
CA LEU A 84 12.19 -6.64 14.30
C LEU A 84 11.63 -5.25 14.69
N LEU A 85 10.67 -4.75 13.90
CA LEU A 85 9.97 -3.50 14.18
C LEU A 85 8.79 -3.74 15.12
N SER A 86 8.45 -2.73 15.92
CA SER A 86 7.17 -2.74 16.63
C SER A 86 6.01 -2.54 15.65
N GLU A 87 4.85 -3.12 15.97
CA GLU A 87 3.64 -3.01 15.13
C GLU A 87 3.27 -1.54 14.82
N THR A 88 3.46 -0.64 15.80
CA THR A 88 3.24 0.80 15.61
C THR A 88 4.22 1.39 14.61
N ASN A 89 5.52 1.08 14.73
CA ASN A 89 6.54 1.58 13.80
C ASN A 89 6.31 1.03 12.39
N LEU A 90 5.99 -0.27 12.27
CA LEU A 90 5.65 -0.90 11.01
C LEU A 90 4.46 -0.22 10.33
N LYS A 91 3.35 0.03 11.06
CA LYS A 91 2.17 0.72 10.50
C LYS A 91 2.52 2.12 9.99
N VAL A 92 3.33 2.87 10.73
CA VAL A 92 3.78 4.21 10.32
C VAL A 92 4.67 4.13 9.07
N LYS A 93 5.63 3.21 9.03
CA LYS A 93 6.49 2.98 7.87
C LYS A 93 5.69 2.54 6.64
N LEU A 94 4.79 1.57 6.78
CA LEU A 94 3.93 1.08 5.70
C LEU A 94 3.04 2.21 5.15
N HIS A 95 2.47 3.05 6.03
CA HIS A 95 1.68 4.20 5.58
C HIS A 95 2.52 5.22 4.80
N ARG A 96 3.72 5.54 5.30
CA ARG A 96 4.66 6.45 4.63
C ARG A 96 5.10 5.89 3.28
N ALA A 97 5.44 4.60 3.23
CA ALA A 97 5.83 3.90 2.01
C ALA A 97 4.72 3.96 0.95
N ARG A 98 3.46 3.67 1.32
CA ARG A 98 2.30 3.82 0.42
C ARG A 98 2.15 5.24 -0.12
N LYS A 99 2.22 6.24 0.77
CA LYS A 99 2.09 7.65 0.36
C LYS A 99 3.21 8.06 -0.61
N ARG A 100 4.44 7.61 -0.35
CA ARG A 100 5.57 7.89 -1.25
C ARG A 100 5.46 7.16 -2.56
N LEU A 101 5.02 5.90 -2.55
CA LEU A 101 4.77 5.14 -3.76
C LEU A 101 3.73 5.86 -4.62
N LEU A 102 2.63 6.32 -4.02
CA LEU A 102 1.62 7.12 -4.72
C LEU A 102 2.24 8.36 -5.38
N THR A 103 3.01 9.17 -4.65
CA THR A 103 3.66 10.38 -5.20
C THR A 103 4.67 10.05 -6.31
N ILE A 104 5.45 8.98 -6.16
CA ILE A 104 6.36 8.49 -7.19
C ILE A 104 5.54 8.17 -8.43
N VAL A 105 4.51 7.35 -8.27
CA VAL A 105 3.69 6.95 -9.41
C VAL A 105 3.02 8.17 -10.08
N GLU A 106 2.40 9.07 -9.34
CA GLU A 106 1.82 10.31 -9.90
C GLU A 106 2.84 11.09 -10.73
N THR A 107 4.11 11.11 -10.31
CA THR A 107 5.20 11.82 -11.02
C THR A 107 5.73 11.06 -12.24
N PHE A 108 5.78 9.72 -12.19
CA PHE A 108 6.43 8.90 -13.21
C PHE A 108 5.46 8.32 -14.25
N VAL A 109 4.20 8.12 -13.89
CA VAL A 109 3.20 7.49 -14.78
C VAL A 109 2.52 8.48 -15.70
N GLU A 110 2.29 9.73 -15.27
CA GLU A 110 1.80 10.78 -16.19
C GLU A 110 2.71 10.96 -17.44
N PRO A 111 4.04 11.12 -17.31
CA PRO A 111 4.90 11.25 -18.49
C PRO A 111 5.05 9.96 -19.29
N GLU A 112 5.00 8.78 -18.66
CA GLU A 112 5.06 7.50 -19.38
C GLU A 112 3.80 7.27 -20.23
N ILE A 113 2.61 7.58 -19.70
CA ILE A 113 1.34 7.58 -20.44
C ILE A 113 1.42 8.57 -21.62
N ILE A 114 1.85 9.82 -21.37
CA ILE A 114 1.94 10.85 -22.41
C ILE A 114 2.96 10.47 -23.50
N SER A 115 4.11 9.91 -23.15
CA SER A 115 5.14 9.52 -24.14
C SER A 115 4.71 8.36 -25.05
N HIS A 116 3.82 7.49 -24.56
CA HIS A 116 3.32 6.34 -25.32
C HIS A 116 2.21 6.73 -26.28
N TYR A 117 1.26 7.57 -25.85
CA TYR A 117 0.17 8.05 -26.73
C TYR A 117 0.61 9.16 -27.70
N GLY A 118 1.79 9.76 -27.52
CA GLY A 118 2.41 10.70 -28.47
C GLY A 118 3.16 10.04 -29.64
N ARG A 119 3.24 8.70 -29.68
CA ARG A 119 3.73 7.92 -30.83
C ARG A 119 2.53 7.36 -31.62
N SER A 120 1.84 8.23 -32.33
CA SER A 120 0.88 7.86 -33.38
C SER A 120 0.94 8.90 -34.48
#